data_AF-A0AAU8I6Q0-F1
#
_entry.id   AF-A0AAU8I6Q0-F1
#
_cell.length_a   1.000
_cell.length_b   1.000
_cell.length_c   1.000
_cell.angle_alpha   90.00
_cell.angle_beta   90.00
_cell.angle_gamma   90.00
#
_symmetry.space_group_name_H-M   'P 1'
#
loop_
_entity.id
_entity.type
_entity.pdbx_description
1 polymer ?
#
loop_
_entity_poly.entity_id
_entity_poly.type
_entity_poly.pdbx_seq_one_letter_code
_entity_poly.pdbx_strand_id
1 'polypeptide(L)'
;MSSCPTRVISLRALCVLLLAMLALTMGGCKRTPAELPGASAEPAAAVRTLAHALQRNDLLGYAQAAVPPAQYQRLQQAWNEDRSRWPLTELPLAERLPEVLDTLAAPDAERQLQRAFDAQFGGQAASLKQAAHSLGLFGVQFLRNQGHYTPEQRGHYVQLVQALSAWAARAPLSERKRAQAAIARLCAGARRTGVRSDADLRKLGMDESLRRLGPFLADLKAVLADYGLDLDASAGALRTGLVNQQGDQAVVRIQYPLDGEQIDTTAVLVRRDGHWYLRDTLREVDALLAASASPPAPAAAPAADPAPPAKR
;
A
#
# COMPACT_ATOMS: atom_id res chain seq x y z
N MET A 1 -15.46 -48.52 -62.93
CA MET A 1 -14.89 -49.37 -61.86
C MET A 1 -13.51 -48.83 -61.54
N SER A 2 -13.41 -48.00 -60.49
CA SER A 2 -12.13 -47.43 -60.02
C SER A 2 -12.14 -47.49 -58.51
N SER A 3 -11.29 -48.36 -57.95
CA SER A 3 -11.15 -48.62 -56.52
C SER A 3 -10.16 -47.62 -55.90
N CYS A 4 -10.56 -46.99 -54.79
CA CYS A 4 -9.70 -46.19 -53.93
C CYS A 4 -8.93 -47.10 -52.96
N PRO A 5 -7.62 -46.91 -52.72
CA PRO A 5 -6.89 -47.67 -51.71
C PRO A 5 -6.97 -46.97 -50.34
N THR A 6 -7.48 -47.70 -49.35
CA THR A 6 -7.48 -47.29 -47.94
C THR A 6 -6.06 -47.39 -47.37
N ARG A 7 -5.43 -46.26 -47.04
CA ARG A 7 -4.12 -46.24 -46.36
C ARG A 7 -4.29 -46.67 -44.90
N VAL A 8 -3.67 -47.80 -44.54
CA VAL A 8 -3.58 -48.28 -43.16
C VAL A 8 -2.60 -47.37 -42.41
N ILE A 9 -3.11 -46.55 -41.50
CA ILE A 9 -2.28 -45.70 -40.63
C ILE A 9 -1.54 -46.62 -39.65
N SER A 10 -0.22 -46.59 -39.71
CA SER A 10 0.65 -47.48 -38.93
C SER A 10 0.49 -47.21 -37.43
N LEU A 11 0.40 -48.27 -36.61
CA LEU A 11 0.19 -48.22 -35.15
C LEU A 11 1.22 -47.33 -34.42
N ARG A 12 2.42 -47.17 -35.00
CA ARG A 12 3.47 -46.25 -34.53
C ARG A 12 3.09 -44.77 -34.68
N ALA A 13 2.41 -44.39 -35.75
CA ALA A 13 1.91 -43.03 -35.94
C ALA A 13 0.78 -42.71 -34.95
N LEU A 14 -0.06 -43.71 -34.62
CA LEU A 14 -1.11 -43.57 -33.62
C LEU A 14 -0.52 -43.40 -32.20
N CYS A 15 0.52 -44.15 -31.82
CA CYS A 15 1.18 -43.99 -30.53
C CYS A 15 1.92 -42.65 -30.39
N VAL A 16 2.55 -42.14 -31.44
CA VAL A 16 3.22 -40.82 -31.41
C VAL A 16 2.18 -39.69 -31.31
N LEU A 17 1.03 -39.82 -31.97
CA LEU A 17 -0.07 -38.85 -31.85
C LEU A 17 -0.71 -38.87 -30.46
N LEU A 18 -0.85 -40.05 -29.84
CA LEU A 18 -1.34 -40.21 -28.46
C LEU A 18 -0.37 -39.66 -27.43
N LEU A 19 0.94 -39.87 -27.59
CA LEU A 19 1.97 -39.30 -26.72
C LEU A 19 2.08 -37.77 -26.87
N ALA A 20 1.92 -37.24 -28.08
CA ALA A 20 1.85 -35.80 -28.32
C ALA A 20 0.58 -35.18 -27.72
N MET A 21 -0.58 -35.84 -27.80
CA MET A 21 -1.81 -35.37 -27.16
C MET A 21 -1.72 -35.41 -25.62
N LEU A 22 -1.08 -36.45 -25.05
CA LEU A 22 -0.88 -36.54 -23.60
C LEU A 22 0.08 -35.46 -23.09
N ALA A 23 1.11 -35.10 -23.86
CA ALA A 23 2.03 -34.02 -23.53
C ALA A 23 1.37 -32.62 -23.57
N LEU A 24 0.33 -32.40 -24.38
CA LEU A 24 -0.43 -31.15 -24.37
C LEU A 24 -1.41 -31.02 -23.19
N THR A 25 -1.78 -32.11 -22.52
CA THR A 25 -2.66 -32.06 -21.33
C THR A 25 -1.94 -31.77 -20.01
N MET A 26 -0.60 -31.76 -20.02
CA MET A 26 0.22 -31.26 -18.90
C MET A 26 0.65 -29.79 -19.08
N GLY A 27 -0.04 -29.04 -19.94
CA GLY A 27 -0.06 -27.59 -19.85
C GLY A 27 -0.70 -27.19 -18.52
N GLY A 28 0.14 -26.86 -17.53
CA GLY A 28 -0.26 -26.61 -16.16
C GLY A 28 -1.49 -25.71 -16.06
N CYS A 29 -2.60 -26.31 -15.62
CA CYS A 29 -3.66 -25.57 -14.95
C CYS A 29 -3.01 -24.85 -13.76
N LYS A 30 -2.57 -23.61 -13.96
CA LYS A 30 -2.46 -22.65 -12.88
C LYS A 30 -3.87 -22.58 -12.31
N ARG A 31 -4.16 -23.41 -11.30
CA ARG A 31 -5.43 -23.36 -10.57
C ARG A 31 -5.55 -21.93 -10.09
N THR A 32 -6.43 -21.17 -10.73
CA THR A 32 -6.80 -19.85 -10.25
C THR A 32 -7.26 -20.06 -8.81
N PRO A 33 -6.66 -19.37 -7.83
CA PRO A 33 -7.03 -19.55 -6.44
C PRO A 33 -8.54 -19.38 -6.30
N ALA A 34 -9.20 -20.31 -5.60
CA ALA A 34 -10.64 -20.25 -5.43
C ALA A 34 -11.04 -18.90 -4.80
N GLU A 35 -12.13 -18.32 -5.32
CA GLU A 35 -12.73 -17.12 -4.75
C GLU A 35 -13.23 -17.40 -3.32
N LEU A 36 -13.20 -16.36 -2.49
CA LEU A 36 -13.75 -16.46 -1.14
C LEU A 36 -15.29 -16.47 -1.19
N PRO A 37 -15.97 -17.12 -0.23
CA PRO A 37 -17.42 -17.04 -0.10
C PRO A 37 -17.91 -15.58 -0.09
N GLY A 38 -18.96 -15.28 -0.84
CA GLY A 38 -19.50 -13.93 -0.95
C GLY A 38 -18.60 -12.93 -1.67
N ALA A 39 -17.65 -13.38 -2.51
CA ALA A 39 -16.81 -12.49 -3.30
C ALA A 39 -17.61 -11.53 -4.20
N SER A 40 -18.75 -11.95 -4.74
CA SER A 40 -19.62 -11.09 -5.56
C SER A 40 -20.47 -10.10 -4.75
N ALA A 41 -20.47 -10.19 -3.41
CA ALA A 41 -21.27 -9.29 -2.58
C ALA A 41 -20.76 -7.84 -2.66
N GLU A 42 -21.67 -6.88 -2.61
CA GLU A 42 -21.34 -5.44 -2.70
C GLU A 42 -20.27 -4.98 -1.68
N PRO A 43 -20.30 -5.39 -0.39
CA PRO A 43 -19.24 -5.01 0.55
C PRO A 43 -17.86 -5.53 0.13
N ALA A 44 -17.80 -6.76 -0.41
CA ALA A 44 -16.55 -7.35 -0.88
C ALA A 44 -16.02 -6.63 -2.13
N ALA A 45 -16.92 -6.18 -3.01
CA ALA A 45 -16.59 -5.39 -4.20
C ALA A 45 -16.08 -3.98 -3.85
N ALA A 46 -16.61 -3.35 -2.80
CA ALA A 46 -16.15 -2.05 -2.33
C ALA A 46 -14.67 -2.07 -1.91
N VAL A 47 -14.26 -3.10 -1.14
CA VAL A 47 -12.85 -3.28 -0.78
C VAL A 47 -11.96 -3.49 -2.01
N ARG A 48 -12.39 -4.31 -2.99
CA ARG A 48 -11.62 -4.49 -4.24
C ARG A 48 -11.48 -3.21 -5.03
N THR A 49 -12.51 -2.36 -5.04
CA THR A 49 -12.47 -1.07 -5.74
C THR A 49 -11.35 -0.18 -5.20
N LEU A 50 -11.21 -0.10 -3.87
CA LEU A 50 -10.12 0.63 -3.23
C LEU A 50 -8.75 0.03 -3.58
N ALA A 51 -8.61 -1.30 -3.51
CA ALA A 51 -7.37 -1.97 -3.86
C ALA A 51 -6.97 -1.74 -5.33
N HIS A 52 -7.92 -1.80 -6.26
CA HIS A 52 -7.66 -1.54 -7.68
C HIS A 52 -7.33 -0.08 -7.97
N ALA A 53 -7.88 0.88 -7.21
CA ALA A 53 -7.47 2.28 -7.33
C ALA A 53 -5.98 2.43 -6.98
N LEU A 54 -5.54 1.85 -5.86
CA LEU A 54 -4.12 1.86 -5.45
C LEU A 54 -3.22 1.12 -6.45
N GLN A 55 -3.67 -0.03 -6.96
CA GLN A 55 -2.95 -0.78 -8.00
C GLN A 55 -2.73 0.08 -9.25
N ARG A 56 -3.76 0.81 -9.69
CA ARG A 56 -3.69 1.69 -10.87
C ARG A 56 -3.01 3.03 -10.61
N ASN A 57 -2.51 3.26 -9.39
CA ASN A 57 -1.94 4.54 -8.94
C ASN A 57 -2.95 5.70 -8.95
N ASP A 58 -4.24 5.38 -8.87
CA ASP A 58 -5.34 6.32 -8.93
C ASP A 58 -5.70 6.80 -7.52
N LEU A 59 -4.84 7.66 -6.96
CA LEU A 59 -5.05 8.26 -5.64
C LEU A 59 -6.33 9.08 -5.56
N LEU A 60 -6.71 9.74 -6.66
CA LEU A 60 -7.94 10.51 -6.76
C LEU A 60 -9.17 9.60 -6.69
N GLY A 61 -9.20 8.55 -7.51
CA GLY A 61 -10.27 7.56 -7.50
C GLY A 61 -10.36 6.80 -6.17
N TYR A 62 -9.22 6.53 -5.53
CA TYR A 62 -9.20 5.98 -4.16
C TYR A 62 -9.91 6.92 -3.19
N ALA A 63 -9.54 8.20 -3.17
CA ALA A 63 -10.11 9.20 -2.27
C ALA A 63 -11.63 9.36 -2.47
N GLN A 64 -12.09 9.36 -3.72
CA GLN A 64 -13.51 9.48 -4.05
C GLN A 64 -14.31 8.23 -3.66
N ALA A 65 -13.71 7.03 -3.77
CA ALA A 65 -14.36 5.77 -3.42
C ALA A 65 -14.35 5.48 -1.90
N ALA A 66 -13.43 6.08 -1.15
CA ALA A 66 -13.23 5.78 0.27
C ALA A 66 -14.23 6.47 1.22
N VAL A 67 -14.91 7.54 0.77
CA VAL A 67 -15.84 8.32 1.59
C VAL A 67 -17.09 8.76 0.80
N PRO A 68 -18.23 9.02 1.46
CA PRO A 68 -19.41 9.61 0.83
C PRO A 68 -19.11 10.96 0.13
N PRO A 69 -19.81 11.30 -0.98
CA PRO A 69 -19.57 12.53 -1.72
C PRO A 69 -19.61 13.81 -0.88
N ALA A 70 -20.52 13.89 0.10
CA ALA A 70 -20.62 15.04 1.00
C ALA A 70 -19.44 15.15 1.98
N GLN A 71 -18.83 14.04 2.39
CA GLN A 71 -17.59 14.05 3.16
C GLN A 71 -16.41 14.45 2.28
N TYR A 72 -16.35 13.93 1.05
CA TYR A 72 -15.32 14.27 0.07
C TYR A 72 -15.25 15.79 -0.19
N GLN A 73 -16.39 16.45 -0.40
CA GLN A 73 -16.45 17.91 -0.57
C GLN A 73 -15.93 18.67 0.66
N ARG A 74 -16.27 18.22 1.87
CA ARG A 74 -15.77 18.82 3.12
C ARG A 74 -14.26 18.61 3.28
N LEU A 75 -13.72 17.49 2.82
CA LEU A 75 -12.28 17.22 2.81
C LEU A 75 -11.54 18.12 1.81
N GLN A 76 -12.11 18.35 0.63
CA GLN A 76 -11.56 19.33 -0.33
C GLN A 76 -11.51 20.74 0.27
N GLN A 77 -12.55 21.15 1.00
CA GLN A 77 -12.55 22.42 1.72
C GLN A 77 -11.48 22.45 2.82
N ALA A 78 -11.45 21.43 3.69
CA ALA A 78 -10.45 21.33 4.75
C ALA A 78 -9.01 21.31 4.21
N TRP A 79 -8.80 20.75 3.03
CA TRP A 79 -7.51 20.80 2.33
C TRP A 79 -7.10 22.23 1.96
N ASN A 80 -8.01 22.98 1.33
CA ASN A 80 -7.73 24.36 0.91
C ASN A 80 -7.50 25.30 2.09
N GLU A 81 -8.07 24.98 3.24
CA GLU A 81 -7.92 25.72 4.50
C GLU A 81 -6.75 25.23 5.38
N ASP A 82 -5.90 24.34 4.87
CA ASP A 82 -4.77 23.73 5.60
C ASP A 82 -5.15 22.97 6.87
N ARG A 83 -6.41 22.56 7.00
CA ARG A 83 -6.90 21.75 8.13
C ARG A 83 -6.77 20.25 7.90
N SER A 84 -6.52 19.83 6.65
CA SER A 84 -6.36 18.43 6.29
C SER A 84 -5.44 18.21 5.09
N ARG A 85 -4.82 17.02 5.06
CA ARG A 85 -4.12 16.46 3.90
C ARG A 85 -4.60 15.06 3.55
N TRP A 86 -5.78 14.65 4.03
CA TRP A 86 -6.37 13.35 3.67
C TRP A 86 -6.57 13.24 2.14
N PRO A 87 -6.36 12.07 1.51
CA PRO A 87 -5.96 10.80 2.09
C PRO A 87 -4.45 10.63 2.27
N LEU A 88 -3.62 11.66 2.01
CA LEU A 88 -2.17 11.51 2.15
C LEU A 88 -1.79 11.15 3.58
N THR A 89 -2.53 11.63 4.58
CA THR A 89 -2.36 11.31 6.02
C THR A 89 -2.52 9.82 6.34
N GLU A 90 -3.18 9.05 5.48
CA GLU A 90 -3.32 7.59 5.63
C GLU A 90 -2.05 6.85 5.21
N LEU A 91 -1.14 7.51 4.48
CA LEU A 91 0.10 6.93 4.01
C LEU A 91 1.16 6.94 5.13
N PRO A 92 2.01 5.90 5.21
CA PRO A 92 3.19 5.98 6.06
C PRO A 92 4.06 7.17 5.63
N LEU A 93 4.59 7.90 6.62
CA LEU A 93 5.42 9.11 6.42
C LEU A 93 4.72 10.28 5.74
N ALA A 94 3.39 10.35 5.77
CA ALA A 94 2.59 11.44 5.19
C ALA A 94 3.09 12.84 5.58
N GLU A 95 3.39 13.05 6.86
CA GLU A 95 3.86 14.33 7.41
C GLU A 95 5.19 14.79 6.81
N ARG A 96 5.99 13.84 6.30
CA ARG A 96 7.30 14.09 5.71
C ARG A 96 7.27 14.10 4.18
N LEU A 97 6.12 13.79 3.58
CA LEU A 97 6.02 13.67 2.12
C LEU A 97 6.49 14.93 1.39
N PRO A 98 6.08 16.16 1.78
CA PRO A 98 6.57 17.37 1.11
C PRO A 98 8.10 17.52 1.20
N GLU A 99 8.69 17.27 2.38
CA GLU A 99 10.14 17.35 2.61
C GLU A 99 10.91 16.30 1.79
N VAL A 100 10.37 15.07 1.71
CA VAL A 100 10.94 13.99 0.90
C VAL A 100 10.90 14.34 -0.58
N LEU A 101 9.77 14.86 -1.07
CA LEU A 101 9.63 15.28 -2.46
C LEU A 101 10.57 16.45 -2.78
N ASP A 102 10.70 17.43 -1.89
CA ASP A 102 11.64 18.53 -2.08
C ASP A 102 13.10 18.05 -2.17
N THR A 103 13.49 17.16 -1.25
CA THR A 103 14.83 16.57 -1.22
C THR A 103 15.13 15.79 -2.50
N LEU A 104 14.19 14.97 -2.96
CA LEU A 104 14.32 14.21 -4.20
C LEU A 104 14.29 15.11 -5.45
N ALA A 105 13.56 16.23 -5.39
CA ALA A 105 13.43 17.17 -6.49
C ALA A 105 14.58 18.18 -6.57
N ALA A 106 15.42 18.28 -5.54
CA ALA A 106 16.52 19.24 -5.47
C ALA A 106 17.50 19.08 -6.65
N PRO A 107 18.14 20.18 -7.09
CA PRO A 107 19.29 20.09 -7.97
C PRO A 107 20.36 19.20 -7.33
N ASP A 108 20.96 18.31 -8.12
CA ASP A 108 21.98 17.36 -7.66
C ASP A 108 21.54 16.32 -6.62
N ALA A 109 20.23 16.15 -6.39
CA ALA A 109 19.69 15.16 -5.45
C ALA A 109 20.29 13.76 -5.68
N GLU A 110 20.40 13.32 -6.94
CA GLU A 110 20.97 12.03 -7.30
C GLU A 110 22.40 11.86 -6.78
N ARG A 111 23.25 12.88 -6.96
CA ARG A 111 24.65 12.84 -6.52
C ARG A 111 24.78 12.90 -5.01
N GLN A 112 23.92 13.68 -4.34
CA GLN A 112 23.93 13.81 -2.88
C GLN A 112 23.43 12.54 -2.20
N LEU A 113 22.29 12.02 -2.64
CA LEU A 113 21.68 10.81 -2.12
C LEU A 113 22.55 9.58 -2.38
N GLN A 114 23.19 9.47 -3.56
CA GLN A 114 24.13 8.38 -3.82
C GLN A 114 25.33 8.41 -2.86
N ARG A 115 25.89 9.60 -2.59
CA ARG A 115 27.01 9.74 -1.63
C ARG A 115 26.57 9.37 -0.21
N ALA A 116 25.39 9.81 0.22
CA ALA A 116 24.84 9.46 1.52
C ALA A 116 24.62 7.94 1.63
N PHE A 117 24.05 7.32 0.59
CA PHE A 117 23.88 5.87 0.51
C PHE A 117 25.22 5.13 0.62
N ASP A 118 26.23 5.56 -0.15
CA ASP A 118 27.55 4.93 -0.14
C ASP A 118 28.22 5.01 1.24
N ALA A 119 28.09 6.14 1.92
CA ALA A 119 28.66 6.37 3.25
C ALA A 119 27.95 5.55 4.35
N GLN A 120 26.62 5.40 4.27
CA GLN A 120 25.82 4.74 5.31
C GLN A 120 25.69 3.24 5.09
N PHE A 121 25.58 2.78 3.85
CA PHE A 121 25.17 1.42 3.52
C PHE A 121 26.12 0.68 2.58
N GLY A 122 27.08 1.38 1.97
CA GLY A 122 28.07 0.77 1.09
C GLY A 122 28.83 -0.36 1.80
N GLY A 123 28.62 -1.59 1.33
CA GLY A 123 29.30 -2.79 1.88
C GLY A 123 28.76 -3.30 3.22
N GLN A 124 27.73 -2.69 3.81
CA GLN A 124 27.18 -3.07 5.12
C GLN A 124 26.02 -4.07 5.04
N ALA A 125 26.01 -4.94 4.02
CA ALA A 125 24.89 -5.84 3.74
C ALA A 125 24.46 -6.67 4.95
N ALA A 126 25.42 -7.20 5.72
CA ALA A 126 25.14 -8.00 6.91
C ALA A 126 24.46 -7.17 8.02
N SER A 127 24.92 -5.93 8.25
CA SER A 127 24.35 -5.02 9.25
C SER A 127 22.91 -4.65 8.92
N LEU A 128 22.59 -4.37 7.65
CA LEU A 128 21.21 -4.08 7.24
C LEU A 128 20.28 -5.28 7.48
N LYS A 129 20.72 -6.48 7.13
CA LYS A 129 19.94 -7.71 7.35
C LYS A 129 19.68 -7.94 8.83
N GLN A 130 20.69 -7.72 9.67
CA GLN A 130 20.55 -7.87 11.10
C GLN A 130 19.63 -6.81 11.71
N ALA A 131 19.74 -5.55 11.26
CA ALA A 131 18.83 -4.48 11.67
C ALA A 131 17.38 -4.80 11.28
N ALA A 132 17.14 -5.29 10.06
CA ALA A 132 15.81 -5.72 9.62
C ALA A 132 15.26 -6.86 10.50
N HIS A 133 16.09 -7.86 10.82
CA HIS A 133 15.69 -8.97 11.69
C HIS A 133 15.35 -8.49 13.11
N SER A 134 16.23 -7.67 13.70
CA SER A 134 16.02 -7.10 15.04
C SER A 134 14.79 -6.21 15.11
N LEU A 135 14.57 -5.36 14.10
CA LEU A 135 13.38 -4.51 14.02
C LEU A 135 12.11 -5.35 13.89
N GLY A 136 12.14 -6.44 13.12
CA GLY A 136 11.02 -7.36 13.01
C GLY A 136 10.67 -8.03 14.33
N LEU A 137 11.67 -8.59 15.02
CA LEU A 137 11.48 -9.20 16.35
C LEU A 137 10.93 -8.19 17.35
N PHE A 138 11.48 -6.97 17.38
CA PHE A 138 11.00 -5.90 18.24
C PHE A 138 9.57 -5.50 17.89
N GLY A 139 9.27 -5.27 16.61
CA GLY A 139 7.94 -4.86 16.13
C GLY A 139 6.87 -5.88 16.48
N VAL A 140 7.15 -7.18 16.30
CA VAL A 140 6.23 -8.25 16.73
C VAL A 140 6.02 -8.25 18.24
N GLN A 141 7.08 -8.11 19.04
CA GLN A 141 6.95 -8.07 20.51
C GLN A 141 6.19 -6.83 20.99
N PHE A 142 6.47 -5.67 20.40
CA PHE A 142 5.76 -4.42 20.68
C PHE A 142 4.27 -4.55 20.40
N LEU A 143 3.88 -5.04 19.22
CA LEU A 143 2.48 -5.26 18.87
C LEU A 143 1.80 -6.28 19.78
N ARG A 144 2.53 -7.31 20.23
CA ARG A 144 2.01 -8.30 21.18
C ARG A 144 1.69 -7.70 22.55
N ASN A 145 2.48 -6.73 22.99
CA ASN A 145 2.41 -6.13 24.32
C ASN A 145 1.57 -4.83 24.37
N GLN A 146 1.23 -4.24 23.22
CA GLN A 146 0.36 -3.07 23.12
C GLN A 146 -1.11 -3.43 23.36
N GLY A 147 -1.72 -2.86 24.42
CA GLY A 147 -3.07 -3.20 24.88
C GLY A 147 -4.22 -2.58 24.07
N HIS A 148 -3.95 -1.65 23.15
CA HIS A 148 -4.99 -0.91 22.43
C HIS A 148 -5.48 -1.60 21.14
N TYR A 149 -4.84 -2.69 20.71
CA TYR A 149 -5.27 -3.48 19.53
C TYR A 149 -6.19 -4.62 19.93
N THR A 150 -7.29 -4.81 19.18
CA THR A 150 -8.07 -6.05 19.28
C THR A 150 -7.21 -7.26 18.85
N PRO A 151 -7.53 -8.49 19.28
CA PRO A 151 -6.78 -9.68 18.89
C PRO A 151 -6.64 -9.86 17.37
N GLU A 152 -7.70 -9.55 16.61
CA GLU A 152 -7.73 -9.67 15.16
C GLU A 152 -6.82 -8.62 14.49
N GLN A 153 -6.90 -7.36 14.96
CA GLN A 153 -6.02 -6.28 14.49
C GLN A 153 -4.55 -6.61 14.78
N ARG A 154 -4.27 -7.12 15.97
CA ARG A 154 -2.93 -7.52 16.39
C ARG A 154 -2.39 -8.66 15.53
N GLY A 155 -3.21 -9.66 15.22
CA GLY A 155 -2.85 -10.76 14.33
C GLY A 155 -2.48 -10.27 12.93
N HIS A 156 -3.28 -9.36 12.37
CA HIS A 156 -3.01 -8.75 11.07
C HIS A 156 -1.70 -7.96 11.05
N TYR A 157 -1.46 -7.07 12.03
CA TYR A 157 -0.23 -6.28 12.08
C TYR A 157 1.02 -7.15 12.31
N VAL A 158 0.90 -8.23 13.08
CA VAL A 158 2.00 -9.19 13.26
C VAL A 158 2.36 -9.85 11.93
N GLN A 159 1.37 -10.31 11.14
CA GLN A 159 1.63 -10.89 9.81
C GLN A 159 2.33 -9.90 8.89
N LEU A 160 1.88 -8.63 8.88
CA LEU A 160 2.51 -7.58 8.06
C LEU A 160 3.97 -7.31 8.48
N VAL A 161 4.23 -7.14 9.78
CA VAL A 161 5.59 -6.90 10.27
C VAL A 161 6.49 -8.09 9.94
N GLN A 162 5.99 -9.34 10.08
CA GLN A 162 6.73 -10.54 9.73
C GLN A 162 7.09 -10.58 8.24
N ALA A 163 6.11 -10.42 7.36
CA ALA A 163 6.32 -10.42 5.91
C ALA A 163 7.33 -9.33 5.48
N LEU A 164 7.17 -8.10 5.98
CA LEU A 164 8.07 -6.99 5.62
C LEU A 164 9.49 -7.18 6.20
N SER A 165 9.63 -7.75 7.38
CA SER A 165 10.95 -8.04 7.97
C SER A 165 11.67 -9.15 7.21
N ALA A 166 10.93 -10.20 6.82
CA ALA A 166 11.45 -11.29 6.00
C ALA A 166 11.91 -10.79 4.63
N TRP A 167 11.11 -9.92 4.00
CA TRP A 167 11.49 -9.24 2.77
C TRP A 167 12.78 -8.43 2.95
N ALA A 168 12.82 -7.53 3.94
CA ALA A 168 13.96 -6.64 4.14
C ALA A 168 15.27 -7.39 4.45
N ALA A 169 15.20 -8.55 5.12
CA ALA A 169 16.36 -9.40 5.37
C ALA A 169 16.91 -10.09 4.11
N ARG A 170 16.11 -10.22 3.04
CA ARG A 170 16.52 -10.82 1.76
C ARG A 170 16.81 -9.79 0.67
N ALA A 171 16.13 -8.65 0.72
CA ALA A 171 16.22 -7.60 -0.28
C ALA A 171 17.67 -7.09 -0.44
N PRO A 172 18.13 -6.81 -1.67
CA PRO A 172 19.48 -6.33 -1.96
C PRO A 172 19.66 -4.84 -1.58
N LEU A 173 19.27 -4.43 -0.37
CA LEU A 173 19.18 -3.04 0.10
C LEU A 173 20.52 -2.28 0.07
N SER A 174 21.64 -3.00 0.14
CA SER A 174 23.00 -2.42 0.08
C SER A 174 23.62 -2.43 -1.31
N GLU A 175 22.91 -2.92 -2.34
CA GLU A 175 23.45 -3.00 -3.69
C GLU A 175 23.50 -1.62 -4.34
N ARG A 176 24.71 -1.09 -4.50
CA ARG A 176 24.98 0.24 -5.04
C ARG A 176 24.29 0.52 -6.38
N LYS A 177 24.37 -0.40 -7.34
CA LYS A 177 23.79 -0.20 -8.67
C LYS A 177 22.26 -0.09 -8.62
N ARG A 178 21.61 -0.90 -7.78
CA ARG A 178 20.16 -0.81 -7.56
C ARG A 178 19.78 0.50 -6.88
N ALA A 179 20.53 0.90 -5.85
CA ALA A 179 20.32 2.17 -5.17
C ALA A 179 20.44 3.35 -6.14
N GLN A 180 21.45 3.35 -7.02
CA GLN A 180 21.63 4.38 -8.04
C GLN A 180 20.42 4.49 -8.98
N ALA A 181 19.92 3.35 -9.47
CA ALA A 181 18.74 3.31 -10.34
C ALA A 181 17.47 3.78 -9.60
N ALA A 182 17.27 3.32 -8.37
CA ALA A 182 16.15 3.71 -7.53
C ALA A 182 16.15 5.22 -7.22
N ILE A 183 17.30 5.76 -6.80
CA ILE A 183 17.49 7.18 -6.53
C ILE A 183 17.19 8.00 -7.79
N ALA A 184 17.76 7.64 -8.94
CA ALA A 184 17.52 8.35 -10.19
C ALA A 184 16.03 8.35 -10.57
N ARG A 185 15.36 7.20 -10.43
CA ARG A 185 13.93 7.06 -10.71
C ARG A 185 13.08 7.94 -9.79
N LEU A 186 13.31 7.88 -8.48
CA LEU A 186 12.55 8.65 -7.50
C LEU A 186 12.81 10.15 -7.61
N CYS A 187 14.04 10.59 -7.89
CA CYS A 187 14.33 12.00 -8.14
C CYS A 187 13.59 12.52 -9.38
N ALA A 188 13.60 11.74 -10.47
CA ALA A 188 12.85 12.09 -11.68
C ALA A 188 11.33 12.11 -11.43
N GLY A 189 10.81 11.14 -10.67
CA GLY A 189 9.40 11.08 -10.27
C GLY A 189 8.99 12.27 -9.41
N ALA A 190 9.76 12.60 -8.38
CA ALA A 190 9.50 13.73 -7.49
C ALA A 190 9.47 15.06 -8.25
N ARG A 191 10.42 15.29 -9.18
CA ARG A 191 10.39 16.50 -10.02
C ARG A 191 9.14 16.61 -10.89
N ARG A 192 8.57 15.49 -11.35
CA ARG A 192 7.32 15.48 -12.13
C ARG A 192 6.08 15.85 -11.31
N THR A 193 6.10 15.63 -9.99
CA THR A 193 4.97 16.03 -9.13
C THR A 193 4.84 17.55 -9.08
N GLY A 194 5.96 18.28 -9.15
CA GLY A 194 5.98 19.74 -8.95
C GLY A 194 5.55 20.17 -7.53
N VAL A 195 5.46 19.23 -6.60
CA VAL A 195 5.15 19.47 -5.18
C VAL A 195 6.45 19.47 -4.40
N ARG A 196 6.76 20.58 -3.72
CA ARG A 196 7.97 20.73 -2.90
C ARG A 196 7.66 21.19 -1.48
N SER A 197 6.40 21.47 -1.18
CA SER A 197 5.96 22.02 0.10
C SER A 197 4.47 21.82 0.33
N ASP A 198 4.02 21.99 1.56
CA ASP A 198 2.59 22.05 1.88
C ASP A 198 1.86 23.21 1.21
N ALA A 199 2.58 24.30 0.91
CA ALA A 199 2.04 25.45 0.19
C ALA A 199 1.71 25.09 -1.27
N ASP A 200 2.51 24.22 -1.90
CA ASP A 200 2.23 23.71 -3.24
C ASP A 200 0.98 22.81 -3.22
N LEU A 201 0.88 21.90 -2.24
CA LEU A 201 -0.29 21.05 -2.04
C LEU A 201 -1.57 21.88 -1.85
N ARG A 202 -1.53 22.93 -1.01
CA ARG A 202 -2.66 23.87 -0.85
C ARG A 202 -3.01 24.53 -2.17
N LYS A 203 -2.01 25.09 -2.86
CA LYS A 203 -2.20 25.84 -4.12
C LYS A 203 -2.80 24.98 -5.23
N LEU A 204 -2.39 23.72 -5.33
CA LEU A 204 -2.93 22.76 -6.29
C LEU A 204 -4.35 22.31 -5.91
N GLY A 205 -4.68 22.32 -4.61
CA GLY A 205 -5.88 21.70 -4.09
C GLY A 205 -5.76 20.17 -4.05
N MET A 206 -6.75 19.52 -3.44
CA MET A 206 -6.73 18.08 -3.19
C MET A 206 -6.63 17.25 -4.48
N ASP A 207 -7.52 17.46 -5.44
CA ASP A 207 -7.64 16.58 -6.61
C ASP A 207 -6.39 16.61 -7.50
N GLU A 208 -5.85 17.81 -7.77
CA GLU A 208 -4.66 17.97 -8.59
C GLU A 208 -3.42 17.45 -7.85
N SER A 209 -3.32 17.64 -6.54
CA SER A 209 -2.25 17.06 -5.73
C SER A 209 -2.26 15.52 -5.85
N LEU A 210 -3.42 14.88 -5.66
CA LEU A 210 -3.55 13.42 -5.78
C LEU A 210 -3.24 12.94 -7.20
N ARG A 211 -3.70 13.66 -8.22
CA ARG A 211 -3.42 13.35 -9.63
C ARG A 211 -1.92 13.41 -9.95
N ARG A 212 -1.20 14.40 -9.42
CA ARG A 212 0.26 14.56 -9.62
C ARG A 212 1.09 13.55 -8.83
N LEU A 213 0.60 13.12 -7.67
CA LEU A 213 1.27 12.14 -6.83
C LEU A 213 1.08 10.70 -7.34
N GLY A 214 0.02 10.41 -8.11
CA GLY A 214 -0.23 9.08 -8.69
C GLY A 214 0.98 8.50 -9.45
N PRO A 215 1.53 9.19 -10.47
CA PRO A 215 2.72 8.71 -11.17
C PRO A 215 3.95 8.50 -10.27
N PHE A 216 4.11 9.31 -9.21
CA PHE A 216 5.19 9.10 -8.24
C PHE A 216 4.98 7.84 -7.40
N LEU A 217 3.74 7.53 -7.01
CA LEU A 217 3.41 6.24 -6.39
C LEU A 217 3.76 5.07 -7.31
N ALA A 218 3.52 5.20 -8.62
CA ALA A 218 3.92 4.17 -9.58
C ALA A 218 5.44 3.94 -9.59
N ASP A 219 6.21 5.03 -9.54
CA ASP A 219 7.68 4.95 -9.47
C ASP A 219 8.16 4.31 -8.16
N LEU A 220 7.55 4.67 -7.03
CA LEU A 220 7.84 4.06 -5.74
C LEU A 220 7.56 2.54 -5.76
N LYS A 221 6.39 2.12 -6.26
CA LYS A 221 6.04 0.69 -6.36
C LYS A 221 6.98 -0.05 -7.31
N ALA A 222 7.38 0.56 -8.42
CA ALA A 222 8.34 -0.05 -9.34
C ALA A 222 9.71 -0.25 -8.68
N VAL A 223 10.19 0.73 -7.88
CA VAL A 223 11.39 0.55 -7.08
C VAL A 223 11.21 -0.60 -6.09
N LEU A 224 10.11 -0.66 -5.34
CA LEU A 224 9.86 -1.76 -4.41
C LEU A 224 9.85 -3.13 -5.11
N ALA A 225 9.23 -3.22 -6.28
CA ALA A 225 9.22 -4.42 -7.11
C ALA A 225 10.65 -4.83 -7.56
N ASP A 226 11.51 -3.87 -7.92
CA ASP A 226 12.92 -4.12 -8.24
C ASP A 226 13.73 -4.64 -7.03
N TYR A 227 13.25 -4.38 -5.81
CA TYR A 227 13.78 -4.95 -4.56
C TYR A 227 13.02 -6.22 -4.10
N GLY A 228 12.10 -6.74 -4.91
CA GLY A 228 11.37 -8.00 -4.65
C GLY A 228 10.04 -7.85 -3.92
N LEU A 229 9.57 -6.61 -3.68
CA LEU A 229 8.27 -6.33 -3.05
C LEU A 229 7.30 -5.76 -4.09
N ASP A 230 6.63 -6.65 -4.83
CA ASP A 230 5.66 -6.27 -5.86
C ASP A 230 4.27 -6.02 -5.25
N LEU A 231 3.99 -4.74 -4.95
CA LEU A 231 2.71 -4.30 -4.40
C LEU A 231 1.57 -4.37 -5.43
N ASP A 232 1.87 -4.31 -6.73
CA ASP A 232 0.85 -4.38 -7.78
C ASP A 232 0.38 -5.82 -8.01
N ALA A 233 1.29 -6.78 -7.94
CA ALA A 233 0.95 -8.19 -7.90
C ALA A 233 0.16 -8.54 -6.63
N SER A 234 0.54 -7.98 -5.49
CA SER A 234 -0.17 -8.15 -4.22
C SER A 234 -1.62 -7.64 -4.32
N ALA A 235 -1.81 -6.40 -4.76
CA ALA A 235 -3.13 -5.81 -4.93
C ALA A 235 -3.96 -6.51 -6.02
N GLY A 236 -3.33 -6.94 -7.12
CA GLY A 236 -3.98 -7.68 -8.20
C GLY A 236 -4.42 -9.09 -7.81
N ALA A 237 -3.76 -9.71 -6.83
CA ALA A 237 -4.09 -11.02 -6.29
C ALA A 237 -4.99 -10.95 -5.04
N LEU A 238 -5.45 -9.76 -4.65
CA LEU A 238 -6.31 -9.55 -3.52
C LEU A 238 -7.68 -10.20 -3.75
N ARG A 239 -8.08 -11.04 -2.79
CA ARG A 239 -9.38 -11.71 -2.74
C ARG A 239 -10.17 -11.17 -1.56
N THR A 240 -11.46 -10.96 -1.78
CA THR A 240 -12.39 -10.53 -0.73
C THR A 240 -13.59 -11.44 -0.69
N GLY A 241 -14.17 -11.61 0.49
CA GLY A 241 -15.37 -12.43 0.69
C GLY A 241 -16.20 -11.91 1.85
N LEU A 242 -17.52 -11.99 1.72
CA LEU A 242 -18.46 -11.62 2.77
C LEU A 242 -18.45 -12.69 3.87
N VAL A 243 -18.13 -12.28 5.09
CA VAL A 243 -18.20 -13.15 6.28
C VAL A 243 -19.60 -13.11 6.89
N ASN A 244 -20.13 -11.89 7.09
CA ASN A 244 -21.44 -11.66 7.68
C ASN A 244 -21.96 -10.27 7.26
N GLN A 245 -23.28 -10.11 7.18
CA GLN A 245 -23.95 -8.83 6.96
C GLN A 245 -25.17 -8.71 7.87
N GLN A 246 -25.26 -7.60 8.59
CA GLN A 246 -26.35 -7.26 9.50
C GLN A 246 -26.81 -5.83 9.21
N GLY A 247 -27.94 -5.70 8.51
CA GLY A 247 -28.45 -4.40 8.06
C GLY A 247 -27.39 -3.64 7.25
N ASP A 248 -27.03 -2.45 7.75
CA ASP A 248 -26.04 -1.56 7.15
C ASP A 248 -24.60 -1.82 7.62
N GLN A 249 -24.31 -2.96 8.24
CA GLN A 249 -22.95 -3.37 8.59
C GLN A 249 -22.58 -4.69 7.94
N ALA A 250 -21.34 -4.81 7.49
CA ALA A 250 -20.81 -6.04 6.91
C ALA A 250 -19.38 -6.30 7.39
N VAL A 251 -19.03 -7.57 7.56
CA VAL A 251 -17.66 -8.02 7.81
C VAL A 251 -17.17 -8.69 6.54
N VAL A 252 -16.06 -8.18 5.99
CA VAL A 252 -15.44 -8.70 4.78
C VAL A 252 -14.07 -9.27 5.12
N ARG A 253 -13.82 -10.52 4.73
CA ARG A 253 -12.49 -11.13 4.77
C ARG A 253 -11.68 -10.66 3.57
N ILE A 254 -10.41 -10.39 3.79
CA ILE A 254 -9.47 -9.88 2.80
C ILE A 254 -8.23 -10.77 2.85
N GLN A 255 -7.84 -11.29 1.69
CA GLN A 255 -6.65 -12.12 1.53
C GLN A 255 -5.80 -11.63 0.37
N TYR A 256 -4.53 -11.33 0.59
CA TYR A 256 -3.57 -11.01 -0.47
C TYR A 256 -2.17 -11.55 -0.15
N PRO A 257 -1.37 -11.91 -1.17
CA PRO A 257 0.02 -12.32 -0.97
C PRO A 257 0.90 -11.09 -0.73
N LEU A 258 1.89 -11.19 0.17
CA LEU A 258 2.90 -10.18 0.41
C LEU A 258 4.25 -10.87 0.66
N ASP A 259 5.23 -10.67 -0.22
CA ASP A 259 6.54 -11.33 -0.18
C ASP A 259 6.47 -12.87 0.00
N GLY A 260 5.49 -13.49 -0.66
CA GLY A 260 5.26 -14.94 -0.59
C GLY A 260 4.48 -15.43 0.64
N GLU A 261 4.23 -14.57 1.63
CA GLU A 261 3.33 -14.85 2.73
C GLU A 261 1.88 -14.47 2.39
N GLN A 262 0.92 -15.24 2.87
CA GLN A 262 -0.49 -14.94 2.65
C GLN A 262 -1.04 -14.15 3.84
N ILE A 263 -1.34 -12.87 3.63
CA ILE A 263 -1.96 -12.02 4.66
C ILE A 263 -3.46 -12.29 4.70
N ASP A 264 -4.01 -12.54 5.88
CA ASP A 264 -5.44 -12.80 6.08
C ASP A 264 -5.99 -11.90 7.18
N THR A 265 -6.97 -11.08 6.83
CA THR A 265 -7.56 -10.11 7.73
C THR A 265 -9.05 -9.93 7.46
N THR A 266 -9.72 -9.18 8.32
CA THR A 266 -11.11 -8.78 8.13
C THR A 266 -11.24 -7.27 8.29
N ALA A 267 -12.16 -6.68 7.54
CA ALA A 267 -12.54 -5.28 7.68
C ALA A 267 -14.04 -5.19 7.94
N VAL A 268 -14.44 -4.20 8.74
CA VAL A 268 -15.84 -3.86 8.94
C VAL A 268 -16.21 -2.73 8.00
N LEU A 269 -17.27 -2.93 7.23
CA LEU A 269 -17.84 -1.93 6.34
C LEU A 269 -19.20 -1.50 6.86
N VAL A 270 -19.54 -0.25 6.55
CA VAL A 270 -20.87 0.31 6.81
C VAL A 270 -21.47 0.87 5.53
N ARG A 271 -22.78 0.71 5.36
CA ARG A 271 -23.52 1.29 4.24
C ARG A 271 -23.91 2.72 4.60
N ARG A 272 -23.55 3.70 3.75
CA ARG A 272 -24.04 5.08 3.80
C ARG A 272 -24.48 5.48 2.39
N ASP A 273 -25.65 6.08 2.25
CA ASP A 273 -26.17 6.55 0.96
C ASP A 273 -26.11 5.48 -0.16
N GLY A 274 -26.48 4.24 0.20
CA GLY A 274 -26.49 3.10 -0.72
C GLY A 274 -25.14 2.44 -1.02
N HIS A 275 -24.02 3.03 -0.58
CA HIS A 275 -22.66 2.56 -0.87
C HIS A 275 -21.96 2.03 0.39
N TRP A 276 -21.01 1.11 0.22
CA TRP A 276 -20.26 0.51 1.31
C TRP A 276 -18.90 1.17 1.48
N TYR A 277 -18.55 1.51 2.72
CA TYR A 277 -17.28 2.15 3.06
C TYR A 277 -16.62 1.46 4.24
N LEU A 278 -15.29 1.53 4.33
CA LEU A 278 -14.55 1.05 5.49
C LEU A 278 -14.94 1.87 6.73
N ARG A 279 -15.44 1.20 7.76
CA ARG A 279 -15.91 1.86 9.00
C ARG A 279 -14.80 2.69 9.65
N ASP A 280 -13.58 2.17 9.66
CA ASP A 280 -12.44 2.83 10.29
C ASP A 280 -12.05 4.11 9.55
N THR A 281 -12.01 4.09 8.21
CA THR A 281 -11.81 5.29 7.38
C THR A 281 -12.89 6.34 7.65
N LEU A 282 -14.17 5.95 7.70
CA LEU A 282 -15.25 6.91 8.00
C LEU A 282 -15.11 7.53 9.38
N ARG A 283 -14.73 6.74 10.40
CA ARG A 283 -14.54 7.22 11.76
C ARG A 283 -13.38 8.22 11.85
N GLU A 284 -12.27 7.92 11.17
CA GLU A 284 -11.11 8.81 11.10
C GLU A 284 -11.44 10.12 10.39
N VAL A 285 -12.10 10.06 9.23
CA VAL A 285 -12.55 11.23 8.49
C VAL A 285 -13.56 12.06 9.28
N ASP A 286 -14.52 11.42 9.94
CA ASP A 286 -15.49 12.10 10.81
C ASP A 286 -14.78 12.82 11.96
N ALA A 287 -13.77 12.20 12.59
CA ALA A 287 -12.96 12.82 13.64
C ALA A 287 -12.11 13.98 13.12
N LEU A 288 -11.46 13.82 11.97
CA LEU A 288 -10.65 14.85 11.32
C LEU A 288 -11.49 16.08 10.94
N LEU A 289 -12.68 15.87 10.36
CA LEU A 289 -13.59 16.96 9.99
C LEU A 289 -14.18 17.66 11.22
N ALA A 290 -14.45 16.92 12.31
CA ALA A 290 -14.91 17.50 13.57
C ALA A 290 -13.82 18.34 14.26
N ALA A 291 -12.59 17.83 14.31
CA ALA A 291 -11.44 18.56 14.85
C ALA A 291 -11.17 19.84 14.04
N SER A 292 -11.28 19.75 12.71
CA SER A 292 -11.15 20.91 11.83
C SER A 292 -12.18 21.99 12.16
N ALA A 293 -13.44 21.62 12.41
CA ALA A 293 -14.54 22.56 12.63
C ALA A 293 -14.48 23.31 13.98
N SER A 294 -13.63 22.88 14.91
CA SER A 294 -13.45 23.56 16.20
C SER A 294 -12.46 24.73 16.05
N PRO A 295 -12.78 25.94 16.56
CA PRO A 295 -11.83 27.04 16.54
C PRO A 295 -10.57 26.68 17.34
N PRO A 296 -9.37 27.14 16.94
CA PRO A 296 -8.15 26.83 17.66
C PRO A 296 -8.29 27.29 19.11
N ALA A 297 -8.05 26.38 20.06
CA ALA A 297 -8.01 26.72 21.47
C ALA A 297 -6.95 27.82 21.68
N PRO A 298 -7.23 28.89 22.44
CA PRO A 298 -6.23 29.90 22.74
C PRO A 298 -5.03 29.20 23.40
N ALA A 299 -3.85 29.43 22.84
CA ALA A 299 -2.60 28.89 23.37
C ALA A 299 -2.50 29.22 24.86
N ALA A 300 -2.48 28.21 25.70
CA ALA A 300 -2.21 28.38 27.12
C ALA A 300 -0.83 29.04 27.24
N ALA A 301 -0.79 30.22 27.86
CA ALA A 301 0.45 30.92 28.14
C ALA A 301 1.43 29.98 28.88
N PRO A 302 2.73 29.99 28.54
CA PRO A 302 3.70 29.14 29.20
C PRO A 302 3.66 29.41 30.71
N ALA A 303 3.45 28.34 31.49
CA ALA A 303 3.56 28.39 32.93
C ALA A 303 4.98 28.86 33.29
N ALA A 304 5.09 29.90 34.11
CA ALA A 304 6.36 30.41 34.60
C ALA A 304 7.14 29.31 35.32
N ASP A 305 8.43 29.18 35.00
CA ASP A 305 9.33 28.20 35.60
C ASP A 305 9.36 28.32 37.14
N PRO A 306 9.37 27.18 37.87
CA PRO A 306 9.55 27.19 39.31
C PRO A 306 10.98 27.62 39.67
N ALA A 307 11.10 28.60 40.57
CA ALA A 307 12.36 29.12 41.08
C ALA A 307 13.21 28.03 41.76
N PRO A 308 14.55 28.06 41.62
CA PRO A 308 15.42 27.04 42.21
C PRO A 308 15.49 27.14 43.75
N PRO A 309 15.67 26.01 44.45
CA PRO A 309 15.69 26.00 45.92
C PRO A 309 16.94 26.67 46.49
N ALA A 310 16.73 27.45 47.56
CA ALA A 310 17.79 28.09 48.33
C ALA A 310 18.66 27.05 49.05
N LYS A 311 19.98 27.15 48.90
CA LYS A 311 20.97 26.33 49.60
C LYS A 311 20.96 26.70 51.10
N ARG A 312 20.93 25.69 51.97
CA ARG A 312 21.36 25.76 53.37
C ARG A 312 22.58 24.89 53.54
#